data_AF-A0A1T0B5Z8-F1
#
_entry.id   AF-A0A1T0B5Z8-F1
#
_cell.length_a   1.000
_cell.length_b   1.000
_cell.length_c   1.000
_cell.angle_alpha   90.00
_cell.angle_beta   90.00
_cell.angle_gamma   90.00
#
_symmetry.space_group_name_H-M   'P 1'
#
loop_
_entity.id
_entity.type
_entity.pdbx_description
1 polymer ?
#
loop_
_entity_poly.entity_id
_entity_poly.type
_entity_poly.pdbx_seq_one_letter_code
_entity_poly.pdbx_strand_id
1 'polypeptide(L)'
;LSEDTNADGVIDVQDLKWQYLQGDGDFRSDEIKQLRDEADIIITNPPFSLFREFMAWIMEAEKKFAVIGNMNAITYKEIFPLIKENKMWLGATGNGNDMVFAVPTGTEIAESDRQKAAKLGYVGNYTRLGNSCWFTSIEHGRRHQPLQLMTMDDNRKFNKQIINNTNAYQPYDNYNAIEVPFTNAIPSDFDGVMGVPISFLDKYNPEQFEILGIDRYIEDNPKYGKRFDLNGKEVYARILIRHKTGANQ
;
A
#
# COMPACT_ATOMS: atom_id res chain seq x y z
N LEU A 1 -20.06 -3.05 -21.74
CA LEU A 1 -20.63 -2.25 -22.85
C LEU A 1 -21.29 -3.23 -23.80
N SER A 2 -22.59 -3.09 -24.06
CA SER A 2 -23.38 -4.08 -24.81
C SER A 2 -24.02 -3.52 -26.08
N GLU A 3 -23.94 -2.21 -26.29
CA GLU A 3 -24.59 -1.51 -27.39
C GLU A 3 -23.69 -0.36 -27.86
N ASP A 4 -23.63 -0.17 -29.19
CA ASP A 4 -23.06 0.99 -29.86
C ASP A 4 -24.12 2.10 -29.86
N THR A 5 -23.91 3.10 -29.00
CA THR A 5 -24.88 4.18 -28.73
C THR A 5 -24.69 5.36 -29.66
N ASN A 6 -23.51 5.54 -30.24
CA ASN A 6 -23.19 6.63 -31.14
C ASN A 6 -23.26 6.21 -32.63
N ALA A 7 -23.47 4.91 -32.89
CA ALA A 7 -23.57 4.26 -34.19
C ALA A 7 -22.29 4.36 -35.05
N ASP A 8 -21.11 4.41 -34.44
CA ASP A 8 -19.82 4.47 -35.15
C ASP A 8 -19.26 3.08 -35.54
N GLY A 9 -19.93 2.01 -35.11
CA GLY A 9 -19.56 0.62 -35.39
C GLY A 9 -18.55 0.03 -34.41
N VAL A 10 -18.16 0.75 -33.35
CA VAL A 10 -17.18 0.34 -32.34
C VAL A 10 -17.78 0.51 -30.95
N ILE A 11 -17.92 -0.58 -30.21
CA ILE A 11 -18.34 -0.50 -28.80
C ILE A 11 -17.16 -0.07 -27.94
N ASP A 12 -17.17 1.17 -27.44
CA ASP A 12 -16.06 1.72 -26.64
C ASP A 12 -16.50 2.65 -25.48
N VAL A 13 -15.54 3.41 -24.91
CA VAL A 13 -15.80 4.31 -23.77
C VAL A 13 -16.80 5.44 -24.09
N GLN A 14 -17.00 5.77 -25.36
CA GLN A 14 -18.02 6.74 -25.79
C GLN A 14 -19.44 6.18 -25.64
N ASP A 15 -19.59 4.87 -25.50
CA ASP A 15 -20.88 4.20 -25.28
C ASP A 15 -21.28 4.01 -23.82
N LEU A 16 -20.55 4.66 -22.91
CA LEU A 16 -20.88 4.64 -21.50
C LEU A 16 -22.26 5.28 -21.27
N LYS A 17 -23.17 4.48 -20.71
CA LYS A 17 -24.46 4.95 -20.21
C LYS A 17 -24.39 5.18 -18.71
N TRP A 18 -25.04 6.21 -18.23
CA TRP A 18 -25.20 6.48 -16.81
C TRP A 18 -26.67 6.76 -16.47
N GLN A 19 -27.06 6.36 -15.27
CA GLN A 19 -28.36 6.65 -14.68
C GLN A 19 -28.12 7.31 -13.32
N TYR A 20 -29.00 8.23 -12.94
CA TYR A 20 -28.96 8.81 -11.61
C TYR A 20 -29.39 7.78 -10.57
N LEU A 21 -28.63 7.70 -9.48
CA LEU A 21 -29.01 6.96 -8.28
C LEU A 21 -30.30 7.53 -7.71
N GLN A 22 -31.12 6.66 -7.15
CA GLN A 22 -32.31 7.06 -6.38
C GLN A 22 -31.92 7.43 -4.94
N GLY A 23 -30.89 6.79 -4.38
CA GLY A 23 -30.35 7.05 -3.06
C GLY A 23 -29.22 8.10 -3.03
N ASP A 24 -28.53 8.17 -1.90
CA ASP A 24 -27.44 9.12 -1.63
C ASP A 24 -26.05 8.61 -2.04
N GLY A 25 -25.98 7.37 -2.55
CA GLY A 25 -24.72 6.74 -2.96
C GLY A 25 -23.91 6.14 -1.82
N ASP A 26 -24.46 5.97 -0.62
CA ASP A 26 -23.80 5.21 0.43
C ASP A 26 -23.54 3.77 -0.03
N PHE A 27 -22.28 3.33 0.00
CA PHE A 27 -21.88 1.99 -0.46
C PHE A 27 -22.55 0.86 0.32
N ARG A 28 -23.09 1.15 1.51
CA ARG A 28 -23.78 0.18 2.37
C ARG A 28 -25.23 -0.06 1.96
N SER A 29 -25.80 0.81 1.13
CA SER A 29 -27.17 0.70 0.64
C SER A 29 -27.37 -0.49 -0.29
N ASP A 30 -28.60 -1.01 -0.37
CA ASP A 30 -28.92 -2.13 -1.24
C ASP A 30 -28.79 -1.75 -2.72
N GLU A 31 -29.09 -0.50 -3.08
CA GLU A 31 -28.89 0.05 -4.44
C GLU A 31 -27.43 -0.08 -4.88
N ILE A 32 -26.48 0.38 -4.04
CA ILE A 32 -25.06 0.32 -4.40
C ILE A 32 -24.50 -1.10 -4.30
N LYS A 33 -25.01 -1.95 -3.39
CA LYS A 33 -24.65 -3.37 -3.37
C LYS A 33 -25.09 -4.10 -4.64
N GLN A 34 -26.28 -3.79 -5.18
CA GLN A 34 -26.72 -4.37 -6.44
C GLN A 34 -25.77 -3.98 -7.59
N LEU A 35 -25.38 -2.70 -7.68
CA LEU A 35 -24.40 -2.23 -8.65
C LEU A 35 -23.02 -2.88 -8.46
N ARG A 36 -22.57 -3.06 -7.21
CA ARG A 36 -21.34 -3.79 -6.88
C ARG A 36 -21.40 -5.21 -7.44
N ASP A 37 -22.52 -5.89 -7.21
CA ASP A 37 -22.67 -7.30 -7.55
C ASP A 37 -22.69 -7.51 -9.07
N GLU A 38 -23.17 -6.53 -9.84
CA GLU A 38 -23.09 -6.49 -11.31
C GLU A 38 -21.68 -6.17 -11.85
N ALA A 39 -20.84 -5.47 -11.09
CA ALA A 39 -19.51 -5.05 -11.53
C ALA A 39 -18.47 -6.18 -11.45
N ASP A 40 -17.53 -6.19 -12.39
CA ASP A 40 -16.33 -7.06 -12.33
C ASP A 40 -15.18 -6.42 -11.53
N ILE A 41 -15.04 -5.09 -11.66
CA ILE A 41 -13.93 -4.31 -11.10
C ILE A 41 -14.47 -3.02 -10.48
N ILE A 42 -13.99 -2.70 -9.28
CA ILE A 42 -14.32 -1.46 -8.56
C ILE A 42 -13.07 -0.55 -8.52
N ILE A 43 -13.16 0.63 -9.14
CA ILE A 43 -12.07 1.61 -9.17
C ILE A 43 -12.55 2.90 -8.52
N THR A 44 -12.00 3.29 -7.37
CA THR A 44 -12.53 4.46 -6.65
C THR A 44 -11.55 5.07 -5.63
N ASN A 45 -11.93 6.22 -5.08
CA ASN A 45 -11.29 6.89 -3.96
C ASN A 45 -12.27 6.89 -2.76
N PRO A 46 -12.32 5.82 -1.95
CA PRO A 46 -13.25 5.75 -0.84
C PRO A 46 -12.88 6.74 0.28
N PRO A 47 -13.84 7.13 1.14
CA PRO A 47 -13.50 7.92 2.33
C PRO A 47 -12.46 7.20 3.19
N PHE A 48 -11.34 7.85 3.49
CA PHE A 48 -10.26 7.20 4.24
C PHE A 48 -10.64 6.78 5.66
N SER A 49 -11.59 7.50 6.28
CA SER A 49 -12.16 7.12 7.58
C SER A 49 -12.90 5.78 7.54
N LEU A 50 -13.46 5.43 6.38
CA LEU A 50 -14.24 4.20 6.16
C LEU A 50 -13.43 3.14 5.39
N PHE A 51 -12.13 3.34 5.16
CA PHE A 51 -11.32 2.45 4.32
C PHE A 51 -11.42 0.98 4.73
N ARG A 52 -11.40 0.67 6.03
CA ARG A 52 -11.54 -0.72 6.53
C ARG A 52 -12.90 -1.33 6.21
N GLU A 53 -13.97 -0.58 6.45
CA GLU A 53 -15.34 -1.01 6.19
C GLU A 53 -15.58 -1.17 4.68
N PHE A 54 -15.08 -0.22 3.89
CA PHE A 54 -15.14 -0.26 2.44
C PHE A 54 -14.38 -1.45 1.86
N MET A 55 -13.18 -1.74 2.39
CA MET A 55 -12.43 -2.91 1.96
C MET A 55 -13.17 -4.21 2.32
N ALA A 56 -13.74 -4.33 3.52
CA ALA A 56 -14.55 -5.49 3.88
C ALA A 56 -15.73 -5.68 2.91
N TRP A 57 -16.41 -4.58 2.54
CA TRP A 57 -17.52 -4.58 1.59
C TRP A 57 -17.13 -5.00 0.17
N ILE A 58 -15.94 -4.63 -0.32
CA ILE A 58 -15.42 -5.11 -1.61
C ILE A 58 -15.08 -6.61 -1.53
N MET A 59 -14.37 -7.00 -0.48
CA MET A 59 -13.87 -8.38 -0.33
C MET A 59 -15.00 -9.39 -0.11
N GLU A 60 -16.09 -8.98 0.55
CA GLU A 60 -17.31 -9.79 0.71
C GLU A 60 -17.90 -10.25 -0.63
N ALA A 61 -17.83 -9.40 -1.66
CA ALA A 61 -18.34 -9.71 -3.00
C ALA A 61 -17.27 -10.18 -3.99
N GLU A 62 -16.05 -10.47 -3.50
CA GLU A 62 -14.93 -11.03 -4.27
C GLU A 62 -14.58 -10.24 -5.54
N LYS A 63 -14.75 -8.91 -5.50
CA LYS A 63 -14.51 -8.05 -6.67
C LYS A 63 -13.03 -7.75 -6.86
N LYS A 64 -12.62 -7.60 -8.12
CA LYS A 64 -11.33 -6.97 -8.41
C LYS A 64 -11.42 -5.49 -8.07
N PHE A 65 -10.33 -4.89 -7.63
CA PHE A 65 -10.38 -3.47 -7.25
C PHE A 65 -9.08 -2.72 -7.50
N ALA A 66 -9.20 -1.41 -7.63
CA ALA A 66 -8.11 -0.45 -7.47
C ALA A 66 -8.65 0.74 -6.69
N VAL A 67 -8.20 0.91 -5.44
CA VAL A 67 -8.72 1.94 -4.54
C VAL A 67 -7.60 2.84 -4.02
N ILE A 68 -7.86 4.13 -3.92
CA ILE A 68 -6.93 5.06 -3.27
C ILE A 68 -7.08 4.91 -1.76
N GLY A 69 -5.97 4.82 -1.05
CA GLY A 69 -5.95 4.78 0.41
C GLY A 69 -4.75 5.50 0.97
N ASN A 70 -4.71 5.56 2.30
CA ASN A 70 -3.52 5.99 3.01
C ASN A 70 -2.55 4.82 3.19
N MET A 71 -1.26 5.02 2.94
CA MET A 71 -0.22 4.00 3.10
C MET A 71 -0.18 3.40 4.52
N ASN A 72 -0.59 4.16 5.56
CA ASN A 72 -0.72 3.64 6.92
C ASN A 72 -1.75 2.50 7.04
N ALA A 73 -2.69 2.38 6.10
CA ALA A 73 -3.68 1.31 6.07
C ALA A 73 -3.05 -0.09 5.95
N ILE A 74 -1.83 -0.19 5.42
CA ILE A 74 -1.01 -1.41 5.45
C ILE A 74 -0.93 -1.99 6.87
N THR A 75 -0.89 -1.14 7.90
CA THR A 75 -0.72 -1.56 9.30
C THR A 75 -2.02 -1.97 9.99
N TYR A 76 -3.16 -1.85 9.31
CA TYR A 76 -4.46 -2.14 9.90
C TYR A 76 -4.65 -3.65 10.05
N LYS A 77 -5.25 -4.05 11.17
CA LYS A 77 -5.44 -5.46 11.55
C LYS A 77 -6.24 -6.23 10.49
N GLU A 78 -7.18 -5.55 9.84
CA GLU A 78 -8.07 -6.11 8.82
C GLU A 78 -7.46 -6.08 7.40
N ILE A 79 -6.44 -5.24 7.16
CA ILE A 79 -5.86 -5.02 5.82
C ILE A 79 -4.58 -5.83 5.64
N PHE A 80 -3.69 -5.84 6.63
CA PHE A 80 -2.41 -6.57 6.52
C PHE A 80 -2.57 -8.06 6.18
N PRO A 81 -3.56 -8.80 6.74
CA PRO A 81 -3.78 -10.20 6.35
C PRO A 81 -4.05 -10.38 4.86
N LEU A 82 -4.80 -9.48 4.22
CA LEU A 82 -5.05 -9.52 2.77
C LEU A 82 -3.77 -9.38 1.96
N ILE A 83 -2.84 -8.54 2.43
CA ILE A 83 -1.53 -8.36 1.80
C ILE A 83 -0.66 -9.60 1.98
N LYS A 84 -0.58 -10.11 3.23
CA LYS A 84 0.19 -11.32 3.56
C LYS A 84 -0.30 -12.54 2.76
N GLU A 85 -1.61 -12.70 2.63
CA GLU A 85 -2.26 -13.79 1.87
C GLU A 85 -2.25 -13.55 0.36
N ASN A 86 -1.60 -12.49 -0.12
CA ASN A 86 -1.50 -12.14 -1.53
C ASN A 86 -2.86 -11.92 -2.23
N LYS A 87 -3.85 -11.42 -1.50
CA LYS A 87 -5.18 -11.02 -1.99
C LYS A 87 -5.27 -9.52 -2.31
N MET A 88 -4.30 -8.74 -1.84
CA MET A 88 -4.20 -7.29 -2.02
C MET A 88 -2.73 -6.88 -2.11
N TRP A 89 -2.44 -5.83 -2.88
CA TRP A 89 -1.10 -5.22 -2.96
C TRP A 89 -1.18 -3.73 -3.26
N LEU A 90 -0.02 -3.05 -3.16
CA LEU A 90 0.07 -1.67 -3.61
C LEU A 90 0.06 -1.61 -5.14
N GLY A 91 -0.60 -0.60 -5.70
CA GLY A 91 -0.71 -0.44 -7.15
C GLY A 91 0.61 -0.05 -7.82
N ALA A 92 0.63 -0.06 -9.15
CA ALA A 92 1.86 0.18 -9.92
C ALA A 92 2.37 1.64 -9.87
N THR A 93 1.58 2.60 -9.39
CA THR A 93 1.97 4.02 -9.35
C THR A 93 1.45 4.68 -8.07
N GLY A 94 1.87 5.92 -7.81
CA GLY A 94 1.37 6.72 -6.68
C GLY A 94 1.87 6.30 -5.30
N ASN A 95 2.71 5.27 -5.18
CA ASN A 95 3.23 4.83 -3.88
C ASN A 95 4.34 5.77 -3.39
N GLY A 96 4.12 6.44 -2.26
CA GLY A 96 5.11 7.34 -1.65
C GLY A 96 5.40 8.62 -2.44
N ASN A 97 4.59 8.90 -3.47
CA ASN A 97 4.60 10.15 -4.21
C ASN A 97 3.40 11.02 -3.80
N ASP A 98 3.53 12.32 -4.01
CA ASP A 98 2.45 13.26 -3.77
C ASP A 98 1.30 13.05 -4.76
N MET A 99 0.16 12.60 -4.25
CA MET A 99 -1.11 12.65 -4.99
C MET A 99 -1.83 13.97 -4.67
N VAL A 100 -2.42 14.58 -5.69
CA VAL A 100 -3.10 15.87 -5.59
C VAL A 100 -4.60 15.67 -5.78
N PHE A 101 -5.39 16.32 -4.94
CA PHE A 101 -6.85 16.19 -4.90
C PHE A 101 -7.50 17.56 -4.99
N ALA A 102 -8.47 17.71 -5.90
CA ALA A 102 -9.33 18.88 -5.91
C ALA A 102 -10.20 18.88 -4.65
N VAL A 103 -10.39 20.07 -4.06
CA VAL A 103 -11.25 20.26 -2.89
C VAL A 103 -12.27 21.36 -3.16
N PRO A 104 -13.42 21.38 -2.46
CA PRO A 104 -14.38 22.47 -2.57
C PRO A 104 -13.76 23.84 -2.32
N THR A 105 -14.29 24.87 -3.00
CA THR A 105 -13.90 26.25 -2.74
C THR A 105 -14.14 26.61 -1.27
N GLY A 106 -13.14 27.20 -0.62
CA GLY A 106 -13.22 27.58 0.79
C GLY A 106 -12.81 26.49 1.78
N THR A 107 -12.44 25.28 1.32
CA THR A 107 -11.79 24.28 2.18
C THR A 107 -10.48 24.83 2.74
N GLU A 108 -10.27 24.70 4.05
CA GLU A 108 -9.02 25.03 4.69
C GLU A 108 -7.95 23.99 4.30
N ILE A 109 -6.84 24.47 3.73
CA ILE A 109 -5.72 23.64 3.28
C ILE A 109 -4.46 24.19 3.94
N ALA A 110 -3.63 23.30 4.47
CA ALA A 110 -2.33 23.68 4.99
C ALA A 110 -1.49 24.34 3.89
N GLU A 111 -0.84 25.45 4.21
CA GLU A 111 -0.09 26.22 3.22
C GLU A 111 1.04 25.41 2.56
N SER A 112 1.67 24.52 3.33
CA SER A 112 2.68 23.59 2.83
C SER A 112 2.12 22.65 1.74
N ASP A 113 0.91 22.12 1.90
CA ASP A 113 0.29 21.23 0.92
C ASP A 113 -0.16 21.99 -0.33
N ARG A 114 -0.65 23.23 -0.18
CA ARG A 114 -0.93 24.14 -1.31
C ARG A 114 0.31 24.39 -2.16
N GLN A 115 1.44 24.71 -1.52
CA GLN A 115 2.70 24.97 -2.21
C GLN A 115 3.24 23.74 -2.93
N LYS A 116 3.08 22.55 -2.34
CA LYS A 116 3.49 21.30 -2.97
C LYS A 116 2.58 20.92 -4.15
N ALA A 117 1.27 21.10 -4.04
CA ALA A 117 0.34 20.94 -5.16
C ALA A 117 0.68 21.90 -6.32
N ALA A 118 0.96 23.18 -6.01
CA ALA A 118 1.33 24.17 -7.02
C ALA A 118 2.64 23.82 -7.76
N LYS A 119 3.64 23.27 -7.05
CA LYS A 119 4.88 22.77 -7.68
C LYS A 119 4.65 21.62 -8.67
N LEU A 120 3.55 20.90 -8.52
CA LEU A 120 3.12 19.84 -9.43
C LEU A 120 2.19 20.34 -10.55
N GLY A 121 1.96 21.66 -10.63
CA GLY A 121 1.11 22.29 -11.64
C GLY A 121 -0.35 22.50 -11.22
N TYR A 122 -0.71 22.17 -9.97
CA TYR A 122 -2.08 22.29 -9.46
C TYR A 122 -2.24 23.54 -8.60
N VAL A 123 -2.73 24.63 -9.21
CA VAL A 123 -2.96 25.92 -8.55
C VAL A 123 -4.44 26.11 -8.27
N GLY A 124 -4.79 26.61 -7.08
CA GLY A 124 -6.17 26.87 -6.67
C GLY A 124 -6.63 25.94 -5.56
N ASN A 125 -7.84 25.41 -5.68
CA ASN A 125 -8.48 24.57 -4.66
C ASN A 125 -7.98 23.12 -4.73
N TYR A 126 -6.70 22.92 -4.45
CA TYR A 126 -6.06 21.62 -4.44
C TYR A 126 -5.32 21.39 -3.13
N THR A 127 -5.54 20.21 -2.55
CA THR A 127 -4.71 19.68 -1.46
C THR A 127 -3.80 18.59 -2.00
N ARG A 128 -2.80 18.21 -1.21
CA ARG A 128 -1.82 17.19 -1.57
C ARG A 128 -1.63 16.24 -0.40
N LEU A 129 -1.53 14.95 -0.69
CA LEU A 129 -1.30 13.94 0.32
C LEU A 129 -0.19 12.95 -0.10
N GLY A 130 0.98 13.10 0.54
CA GLY A 130 2.21 12.37 0.18
C GLY A 130 2.30 10.93 0.67
N ASN A 131 1.35 10.48 1.48
CA ASN A 131 1.22 9.09 1.89
C ASN A 131 -0.05 8.45 1.31
N SER A 132 -0.61 9.01 0.24
CA SER A 132 -1.61 8.28 -0.56
C SER A 132 -0.92 7.17 -1.33
N CYS A 133 -1.64 6.10 -1.61
CA CYS A 133 -1.23 5.06 -2.54
C CYS A 133 -2.45 4.34 -3.10
N TRP A 134 -2.24 3.58 -4.17
CA TRP A 134 -3.24 2.64 -4.66
C TRP A 134 -3.12 1.32 -3.89
N PHE A 135 -4.25 0.74 -3.52
CA PHE A 135 -4.40 -0.66 -3.13
C PHE A 135 -5.18 -1.38 -4.22
N THR A 136 -4.76 -2.57 -4.61
CA THR A 136 -5.39 -3.28 -5.72
C THR A 136 -5.26 -4.80 -5.60
N SER A 137 -6.16 -5.51 -6.28
CA SER A 137 -6.06 -6.95 -6.56
C SER A 137 -5.81 -7.23 -8.05
N ILE A 138 -5.47 -6.20 -8.84
CA ILE A 138 -5.16 -6.29 -10.26
C ILE A 138 -3.65 -6.43 -10.45
N GLU A 139 -3.24 -7.50 -11.13
CA GLU A 139 -1.83 -7.87 -11.24
C GLU A 139 -1.06 -6.88 -12.12
N HIS A 140 0.21 -6.63 -11.77
CA HIS A 140 1.07 -5.73 -12.53
C HIS A 140 2.54 -6.12 -12.47
N GLY A 141 3.27 -5.90 -13.57
CA GLY A 141 4.66 -6.35 -13.72
C GLY A 141 5.64 -5.87 -12.63
N ARG A 142 5.40 -4.72 -11.98
CA ARG A 142 6.27 -4.24 -10.88
C ARG A 142 6.41 -5.22 -9.71
N ARG A 143 5.39 -6.04 -9.45
CA ARG A 143 5.41 -7.05 -8.38
C ARG A 143 6.40 -8.16 -8.65
N HIS A 144 6.77 -8.37 -9.90
CA HIS A 144 7.70 -9.43 -10.28
C HIS A 144 9.10 -8.89 -10.57
N GLN A 145 9.37 -7.63 -10.22
CA GLN A 145 10.69 -7.03 -10.39
C GLN A 145 11.54 -7.34 -9.15
N PRO A 146 12.59 -8.18 -9.26
CA PRO A 146 13.45 -8.45 -8.12
C PRO A 146 14.25 -7.19 -7.75
N LEU A 147 14.42 -6.98 -6.44
CA LEU A 147 15.33 -6.00 -5.90
C LEU A 147 16.77 -6.45 -6.13
N GLN A 148 17.62 -5.56 -6.63
CA GLN A 148 19.06 -5.73 -6.56
C GLN A 148 19.54 -5.44 -5.14
N LEU A 149 20.15 -6.44 -4.51
CA LEU A 149 20.55 -6.38 -3.11
C LEU A 149 22.08 -6.42 -3.01
N MET A 150 22.60 -5.74 -1.98
CA MET A 150 23.99 -5.82 -1.58
C MET A 150 24.14 -6.77 -0.39
N THR A 151 25.34 -7.26 -0.13
CA THR A 151 25.65 -7.93 1.13
C THR A 151 25.48 -7.00 2.32
N MET A 152 25.40 -7.52 3.55
CA MET A 152 25.38 -6.69 4.76
C MET A 152 26.61 -5.77 4.83
N ASP A 153 27.79 -6.29 4.50
CA ASP A 153 29.04 -5.53 4.53
C ASP A 153 29.08 -4.45 3.45
N ASP A 154 28.64 -4.76 2.23
CA ASP A 154 28.56 -3.78 1.15
C ASP A 154 27.52 -2.69 1.46
N ASN A 155 26.39 -3.06 2.06
CA ASN A 155 25.41 -2.10 2.55
C ASN A 155 26.04 -1.15 3.58
N ARG A 156 26.78 -1.67 4.58
CA ARG A 156 27.48 -0.83 5.57
C ARG A 156 28.49 0.11 4.93
N LYS A 157 29.13 -0.29 3.82
CA LYS A 157 30.18 0.48 3.15
C LYS A 157 29.65 1.49 2.13
N PHE A 158 28.60 1.15 1.39
CA PHE A 158 28.17 1.89 0.20
C PHE A 158 26.75 2.45 0.27
N ASN A 159 25.87 1.92 1.13
CA ASN A 159 24.51 2.43 1.26
C ASN A 159 24.48 3.71 2.11
N LYS A 160 24.36 4.86 1.42
CA LYS A 160 24.33 6.20 2.03
C LYS A 160 23.22 6.40 3.07
N GLN A 161 22.14 5.63 3.02
CA GLN A 161 21.03 5.74 3.98
C GLN A 161 21.33 5.05 5.31
N ILE A 162 22.26 4.09 5.35
CA ILE A 162 22.58 3.34 6.57
C ILE A 162 24.03 3.43 7.04
N ILE A 163 24.94 4.04 6.27
CA ILE A 163 26.37 4.15 6.66
C ILE A 163 26.58 4.76 8.05
N ASN A 164 25.72 5.70 8.45
CA ASN A 164 25.73 6.34 9.76
C ASN A 164 24.54 5.92 10.65
N ASN A 165 23.80 4.88 10.25
CA ASN A 165 22.65 4.39 11.00
C ASN A 165 23.09 3.25 11.92
N THR A 166 23.31 3.57 13.19
CA THR A 166 23.73 2.59 14.21
C THR A 166 22.72 1.47 14.43
N ASN A 167 21.44 1.71 14.13
CA ASN A 167 20.36 0.75 14.30
C ASN A 167 20.28 -0.28 13.17
N ALA A 168 20.94 -0.03 12.03
CA ALA A 168 20.92 -0.96 10.91
C ALA A 168 21.53 -2.31 11.30
N TYR A 169 20.71 -3.35 11.08
CA TYR A 169 20.98 -4.76 11.37
C TYR A 169 21.14 -5.11 12.85
N GLN A 170 20.72 -4.23 13.76
CA GLN A 170 20.64 -4.59 15.17
C GLN A 170 19.46 -5.55 15.41
N PRO A 171 19.59 -6.52 16.32
CA PRO A 171 18.47 -7.35 16.73
C PRO A 171 17.46 -6.52 17.53
N TYR A 172 16.17 -6.83 17.41
CA TYR A 172 15.14 -6.25 18.29
C TYR A 172 15.26 -6.79 19.71
N ASP A 173 14.88 -5.97 20.70
CA ASP A 173 14.95 -6.35 22.11
C ASP A 173 13.93 -7.44 22.48
N ASN A 174 12.81 -7.46 21.74
CA ASN A 174 11.64 -8.28 22.04
C ASN A 174 11.25 -9.24 20.90
N TYR A 175 12.07 -9.41 19.87
CA TYR A 175 11.79 -10.37 18.80
C TYR A 175 13.06 -10.84 18.09
N ASN A 176 13.11 -12.11 17.69
CA ASN A 176 14.25 -12.68 16.99
C ASN A 176 14.27 -12.29 15.49
N ALA A 177 14.50 -11.02 15.22
CA ALA A 177 14.70 -10.46 13.88
C ALA A 177 15.67 -9.27 13.95
N ILE A 178 16.22 -8.86 12.80
CA ILE A 178 17.05 -7.65 12.70
C ILE A 178 16.28 -6.46 12.14
N GLU A 179 16.65 -5.25 12.58
CA GLU A 179 16.15 -4.00 12.01
C GLU A 179 16.79 -3.72 10.65
N VAL A 180 15.97 -3.63 9.61
CA VAL A 180 16.37 -3.17 8.29
C VAL A 180 15.65 -1.84 8.01
N PRO A 181 16.29 -0.69 8.28
CA PRO A 181 15.58 0.59 8.35
C PRO A 181 15.09 1.13 6.99
N PHE A 182 15.63 0.62 5.88
CA PHE A 182 15.28 1.03 4.51
C PHE A 182 15.19 -0.18 3.58
N THR A 183 14.28 -0.12 2.60
CA THR A 183 14.12 -1.19 1.59
C THR A 183 15.40 -1.51 0.82
N ASN A 184 16.20 -0.49 0.48
CA ASN A 184 17.47 -0.70 -0.23
C ASN A 184 18.61 -1.20 0.68
N ALA A 185 18.37 -1.34 1.99
CA ALA A 185 19.30 -1.89 2.95
C ALA A 185 19.00 -3.37 3.24
N ILE A 186 18.04 -3.99 2.57
CA ILE A 186 17.81 -5.44 2.69
C ILE A 186 19.08 -6.16 2.19
N PRO A 187 19.74 -6.97 3.03
CA PRO A 187 20.95 -7.66 2.65
C PRO A 187 20.64 -8.94 1.87
N SER A 188 21.49 -9.30 0.90
CA SER A 188 21.35 -10.54 0.12
C SER A 188 21.77 -11.80 0.88
N ASP A 189 22.58 -11.65 1.93
CA ASP A 189 23.35 -12.71 2.60
C ASP A 189 22.89 -12.97 4.06
N PHE A 190 21.67 -12.56 4.41
CA PHE A 190 21.08 -12.82 5.73
C PHE A 190 19.83 -13.71 5.62
N ASP A 191 19.92 -14.94 6.12
CA ASP A 191 18.84 -15.94 6.04
C ASP A 191 17.78 -15.81 7.16
N GLY A 192 18.01 -14.94 8.14
CA GLY A 192 17.12 -14.73 9.27
C GLY A 192 15.87 -13.90 8.94
N VAL A 193 15.07 -13.61 9.97
CA VAL A 193 13.91 -12.71 9.85
C VAL A 193 14.37 -11.26 9.87
N MET A 194 13.84 -10.45 8.95
CA MET A 194 14.16 -9.04 8.82
C MET A 194 12.92 -8.20 9.03
N GLY A 195 12.99 -7.18 9.88
CA GLY A 195 11.97 -6.15 9.99
C GLY A 195 12.26 -5.00 9.03
N VAL A 196 11.41 -4.84 8.01
CA VAL A 196 11.51 -3.80 6.98
C VAL A 196 10.40 -2.74 7.15
N PRO A 197 10.60 -1.49 6.66
CA PRO A 197 9.55 -0.47 6.72
C PRO A 197 8.34 -0.86 5.86
N ILE A 198 7.15 -0.34 6.18
CA ILE A 198 5.92 -0.61 5.40
C ILE A 198 6.02 -0.19 3.93
N SER A 199 6.87 0.80 3.61
CA SER A 199 7.15 1.25 2.25
C SER A 199 7.88 0.21 1.40
N PHE A 200 8.38 -0.87 2.01
CA PHE A 200 8.87 -2.05 1.31
C PHE A 200 7.84 -2.59 0.31
N LEU A 201 6.54 -2.53 0.63
CA LEU A 201 5.49 -3.09 -0.23
C LEU A 201 5.39 -2.44 -1.62
N ASP A 202 5.92 -1.24 -1.83
CA ASP A 202 6.02 -0.62 -3.16
C ASP A 202 6.93 -1.45 -4.10
N LYS A 203 7.90 -2.16 -3.52
CA LYS A 203 8.89 -2.98 -4.22
C LYS A 203 8.83 -4.45 -3.81
N TYR A 204 7.74 -4.86 -3.17
CA TYR A 204 7.60 -6.24 -2.73
C TYR A 204 7.45 -7.15 -3.94
N ASN A 205 8.34 -8.13 -4.00
CA ASN A 205 8.29 -9.21 -4.96
C ASN A 205 8.02 -10.54 -4.22
N PRO A 206 6.86 -11.20 -4.47
CA PRO A 206 6.49 -12.43 -3.80
C PRO A 206 7.31 -13.64 -4.27
N GLU A 207 8.03 -13.58 -5.38
CA GLU A 207 9.02 -14.59 -5.76
C GLU A 207 10.34 -14.43 -5.00
N GLN A 208 10.72 -13.20 -4.61
CA GLN A 208 11.97 -12.91 -3.91
C GLN A 208 11.85 -13.05 -2.38
N PHE A 209 10.72 -12.62 -1.81
CA PHE A 209 10.53 -12.55 -0.35
C PHE A 209 9.25 -13.26 0.09
N GLU A 210 9.30 -13.81 1.30
CA GLU A 210 8.14 -14.28 2.05
C GLU A 210 7.79 -13.25 3.12
N ILE A 211 6.51 -12.87 3.22
CA ILE A 211 5.99 -12.05 4.33
C ILE A 211 5.49 -12.96 5.45
N LEU A 212 6.13 -12.87 6.61
CA LEU A 212 5.79 -13.66 7.79
C LEU A 212 4.69 -13.01 8.62
N GLY A 213 4.70 -11.68 8.72
CA GLY A 213 3.79 -10.94 9.59
C GLY A 213 4.10 -9.45 9.61
N ILE A 214 3.40 -8.74 10.51
CA ILE A 214 3.71 -7.37 10.90
C ILE A 214 3.90 -7.35 12.40
N ASP A 215 4.89 -6.61 12.89
CA ASP A 215 5.34 -6.58 14.28
C ASP A 215 4.19 -6.68 15.31
N ARG A 216 3.20 -5.81 15.22
CA ARG A 216 2.11 -5.68 16.18
C ARG A 216 1.22 -6.93 16.28
N TYR A 217 1.09 -7.69 15.20
CA TYR A 217 0.10 -8.76 15.08
C TYR A 217 0.70 -10.10 14.65
N ILE A 218 2.03 -10.25 14.69
CA ILE A 218 2.63 -11.58 14.53
C ILE A 218 2.39 -12.39 15.80
N GLU A 219 2.00 -13.66 15.63
CA GLU A 219 1.47 -14.52 16.70
C GLU A 219 2.46 -14.76 17.84
N ASP A 220 3.75 -14.84 17.53
CA ASP A 220 4.85 -15.09 18.47
C ASP A 220 5.47 -13.79 19.03
N ASN A 221 4.84 -12.63 18.83
CA ASN A 221 5.26 -11.40 19.48
C ASN A 221 5.01 -11.52 21.01
N PRO A 222 6.06 -11.44 21.86
CA PRO A 222 5.92 -11.56 23.31
C PRO A 222 5.10 -10.41 23.93
N LYS A 223 4.91 -9.32 23.19
CA LYS A 223 4.04 -8.18 23.54
C LYS A 223 2.99 -7.98 22.45
N TYR A 224 2.18 -9.01 22.15
CA TYR A 224 1.12 -8.93 21.13
C TYR A 224 0.28 -7.64 21.23
N GLY A 225 0.07 -6.94 20.12
CA GLY A 225 -0.57 -5.63 20.08
C GLY A 225 0.37 -4.44 20.29
N LYS A 226 1.65 -4.67 20.62
CA LYS A 226 2.72 -3.65 20.67
C LYS A 226 3.71 -3.85 19.54
N ARG A 227 4.39 -2.77 19.14
CA ARG A 227 5.43 -2.86 18.11
C ARG A 227 6.74 -3.37 18.72
N PHE A 228 7.75 -3.52 17.89
CA PHE A 228 9.06 -3.96 18.34
C PHE A 228 9.84 -2.84 18.99
N ASP A 229 10.70 -3.23 19.93
CA ASP A 229 11.58 -2.33 20.67
C ASP A 229 13.00 -2.50 20.12
N LEU A 230 13.70 -1.38 19.97
CA LEU A 230 15.11 -1.34 19.63
C LEU A 230 15.83 -0.38 20.58
N ASN A 231 16.80 -0.89 21.33
CA ASN A 231 17.51 -0.12 22.36
C ASN A 231 16.56 0.52 23.39
N GLY A 232 15.54 -0.23 23.82
CA GLY A 232 14.53 0.16 24.79
C GLY A 232 13.45 1.11 24.26
N LYS A 233 13.37 1.32 22.94
CA LYS A 233 12.40 2.24 22.32
C LYS A 233 11.54 1.55 21.28
N GLU A 234 10.24 1.75 21.36
CA GLU A 234 9.28 1.28 20.35
C GLU A 234 9.60 1.92 18.99
N VAL A 235 9.76 1.12 17.94
CA VAL A 235 9.96 1.60 16.56
C VAL A 235 8.63 1.71 15.82
N TYR A 236 8.62 2.42 14.69
CA TYR A 236 7.46 2.43 13.80
C TYR A 236 7.24 1.03 13.19
N ALA A 237 6.02 0.75 12.72
CA ALA A 237 5.61 -0.56 12.21
C ALA A 237 6.64 -1.22 11.28
N ARG A 238 6.90 -2.51 11.50
CA ARG A 238 7.82 -3.34 10.72
C ARG A 238 7.11 -4.54 10.12
N ILE A 239 7.25 -4.71 8.80
CA ILE A 239 6.85 -5.93 8.10
C ILE A 239 7.98 -6.93 8.27
N LEU A 240 7.64 -8.14 8.67
CA LEU A 240 8.62 -9.22 8.85
C LEU A 240 8.72 -10.04 7.58
N ILE A 241 9.92 -10.10 7.03
CA ILE A 241 10.20 -10.81 5.79
C ILE A 241 11.37 -11.78 5.95
N ARG A 242 11.45 -12.74 5.04
CA ARG A 242 12.62 -13.59 4.78
C ARG A 242 12.83 -13.71 3.27
N HIS A 243 14.07 -13.97 2.83
CA HIS A 243 14.32 -14.42 1.46
C HIS A 243 13.61 -15.74 1.18
N LYS A 244 13.04 -15.89 -0.02
CA LYS A 244 12.60 -17.21 -0.49
C LYS A 244 13.81 -18.03 -0.91
N THR A 245 13.82 -19.30 -0.52
CA THR A 245 14.86 -20.26 -0.90
C THR A 245 14.97 -20.33 -2.43
N GLY A 246 16.15 -20.02 -2.98
CA GLY A 246 16.41 -20.02 -4.43
C GLY A 246 16.35 -18.65 -5.12
N ALA A 247 15.98 -17.57 -4.43
CA ALA A 247 15.88 -16.22 -5.02
C ALA A 247 17.23 -15.55 -5.33
N ASN A 248 18.34 -16.09 -4.83
CA ASN A 248 19.71 -15.59 -5.03
C ASN A 248 20.54 -16.45 -6.01
N GLN A 249 19.90 -17.33 -6.79
CA GLN A 249 20.55 -18.11 -7.86
C GLN A 249 20.23 -17.53 -9.24
#